data_AF-A0A812NPW2-F1
#
_entry.id   AF-A0A812NPW2-F1
#
_cell.length_a   1.000
_cell.length_b   1.000
_cell.length_c   1.000
_cell.angle_alpha   90.00
_cell.angle_beta   90.00
_cell.angle_gamma   90.00
#
_symmetry.space_group_name_H-M   'P 1'
#
loop_
_entity.id
_entity.type
_entity.pdbx_description
1 polymer ?
#
loop_
_entity_poly.entity_id
_entity_poly.type
_entity_poly.pdbx_seq_one_letter_code
_entity_poly.pdbx_strand_id
1 'polypeptide(L)'
;MMEVQGPFATSLLRAPPRTFPSSGQVRAPERPRRSPRALALGLLAAYRHRGRRCARTALEPDEDGGSEASAPSSACITPIGPFCPYRSSACAWDSELSKGMSDLTKDSPEFAVEMGRMQLDVQMGREPDAQRMGQLADKLEQSYEKWNGLMARLRLSSDFQSREYFKLTMSHLDGRSMEDLGKMVKYQIDCMRAVATGGLIPPMPAGVDMTPPKEGLPSAAAAPPSMTAEPFDSSAFTNDVVKEEYAALCRDHRQVINMGESYGNFDPLGKIAFLDQLEKIEERWDIFFGRLGLLGALSPEYKEQSEEFLSSMGLSGSQLRWLHKEGLGFRVQVQG
;
A
#
# COMPACT_ATOMS: atom_id res chain seq x y z
N MET A 1 -35.20 -36.23 10.31
CA MET A 1 -34.61 -37.28 9.46
C MET A 1 -33.62 -36.56 8.55
N MET A 2 -32.31 -36.50 8.86
CA MET A 2 -31.25 -37.51 8.59
C MET A 2 -31.29 -37.92 7.10
N GLU A 3 -30.27 -37.81 6.25
CA GLU A 3 -28.79 -37.94 6.32
C GLU A 3 -28.13 -36.96 5.31
N VAL A 4 -26.99 -36.30 5.55
CA VAL A 4 -25.56 -36.74 5.54
C VAL A 4 -25.07 -37.28 4.17
N GLN A 5 -24.18 -36.54 3.50
CA GLN A 5 -22.83 -36.98 3.05
C GLN A 5 -22.14 -35.91 2.16
N GLY A 6 -21.00 -35.38 2.63
CA GLY A 6 -19.89 -34.93 1.77
C GLY A 6 -18.99 -36.13 1.41
N PRO A 7 -17.82 -35.95 0.73
CA PRO A 7 -16.75 -35.12 1.30
C PRO A 7 -15.82 -34.37 0.32
N PHE A 8 -15.06 -33.47 0.97
CA PHE A 8 -13.81 -32.82 0.62
C PHE A 8 -12.76 -33.71 -0.08
N ALA A 9 -12.02 -33.11 -1.02
CA ALA A 9 -10.72 -33.61 -1.49
C ALA A 9 -9.63 -32.57 -1.20
N THR A 10 -9.01 -32.70 -0.02
CA THR A 10 -7.79 -32.01 0.39
C THR A 10 -6.59 -32.85 -0.06
N SER A 11 -5.87 -32.42 -1.11
CA SER A 11 -4.62 -33.09 -1.51
C SER A 11 -3.43 -32.50 -0.75
N LEU A 12 -3.00 -33.25 0.25
CA LEU A 12 -1.75 -33.12 1.00
C LEU A 12 -0.56 -33.49 0.11
N LEU A 13 0.33 -32.53 -0.18
CA LEU A 13 1.69 -32.82 -0.64
C LEU A 13 2.61 -32.99 0.58
N ARG A 14 2.84 -34.26 0.91
CA ARG A 14 3.76 -34.75 1.93
C ARG A 14 5.20 -34.67 1.38
N ALA A 15 6.03 -33.79 1.92
CA ALA A 15 7.46 -33.75 1.64
C ALA A 15 8.21 -34.86 2.41
N PRO A 16 9.21 -35.54 1.81
CA PRO A 16 10.02 -36.54 2.48
C PRO A 16 11.08 -35.93 3.42
N PRO A 17 11.55 -36.68 4.43
CA PRO A 17 12.49 -36.20 5.43
C PRO A 17 13.90 -35.97 4.83
N ARG A 18 14.46 -34.78 5.08
CA ARG A 18 15.85 -34.45 4.77
C ARG A 18 16.78 -35.10 5.80
N THR A 19 17.62 -36.01 5.33
CA THR A 19 18.80 -36.53 6.04
C THR A 19 19.90 -35.46 6.05
N PHE A 20 20.40 -35.12 7.23
CA PHE A 20 21.57 -34.24 7.42
C PHE A 20 22.85 -35.08 7.40
N PRO A 21 23.84 -34.77 6.54
CA PRO A 21 25.20 -35.25 6.75
C PRO A 21 25.99 -34.31 7.68
N SER A 22 26.55 -34.96 8.69
CA SER A 22 27.64 -34.60 9.59
C SER A 22 28.69 -33.61 9.07
N SER A 23 28.97 -32.63 9.92
CA SER A 23 30.26 -32.01 10.27
C SER A 23 31.46 -32.27 9.34
N GLY A 24 31.89 -31.22 8.65
CA GLY A 24 33.23 -31.09 8.07
C GLY A 24 33.86 -29.77 8.50
N GLN A 25 34.94 -29.85 9.27
CA GLN A 25 35.83 -28.73 9.61
C GLN A 25 36.35 -28.03 8.35
N VAL A 26 36.25 -26.71 8.28
CA VAL A 26 37.06 -25.91 7.35
C VAL A 26 37.70 -24.73 8.08
N ARG A 27 39.01 -24.64 7.85
CA ARG A 27 40.01 -23.74 8.45
C ARG A 27 39.68 -22.26 8.28
N ALA A 28 40.02 -21.49 9.30
CA ALA A 28 40.13 -20.03 9.26
C ALA A 28 41.25 -19.58 8.31
N PRO A 29 41.03 -18.52 7.50
CA PRO A 29 42.12 -17.79 6.89
C PRO A 29 42.48 -16.52 7.69
N GLU A 30 43.78 -16.29 7.72
CA GLU A 30 44.51 -15.26 8.44
C GLU A 30 44.13 -13.83 8.04
N ARG A 31 44.17 -12.92 9.03
CA ARG A 31 44.16 -11.47 8.83
C ARG A 31 45.55 -11.00 8.38
N PRO A 32 45.65 -10.06 7.42
CA PRO A 32 46.78 -9.15 7.36
C PRO A 32 46.46 -7.76 7.93
N ARG A 33 47.56 -7.12 8.32
CA ARG A 33 47.70 -5.92 9.14
C ARG A 33 47.26 -4.62 8.45
N ARG A 34 46.86 -3.66 9.30
CA ARG A 34 46.73 -2.22 9.05
C ARG A 34 48.02 -1.60 8.50
N SER A 35 47.89 -0.58 7.65
CA SER A 35 48.61 0.71 7.76
C SER A 35 48.03 1.77 6.79
N PRO A 36 48.06 3.08 7.12
CA PRO A 36 47.29 4.15 6.44
C PRO A 36 48.14 5.07 5.53
N ARG A 37 47.44 6.00 4.85
CA ARG A 37 47.86 7.18 4.03
C ARG A 37 47.41 7.03 2.56
N ALA A 38 47.01 8.04 1.80
CA ALA A 38 46.68 9.44 1.99
C ALA A 38 45.94 9.93 0.71
N LEU A 39 45.22 11.05 0.83
CA LEU A 39 44.83 12.06 -0.18
C LEU A 39 45.25 11.86 -1.66
N ALA A 40 44.31 12.07 -2.60
CA ALA A 40 44.23 13.27 -3.44
C ALA A 40 43.44 13.08 -4.76
N LEU A 41 42.52 14.02 -5.01
CA LEU A 41 42.23 14.72 -6.27
C LEU A 41 42.16 13.97 -7.62
N GLY A 42 40.96 14.00 -8.20
CA GLY A 42 40.75 14.61 -9.52
C GLY A 42 40.65 13.67 -10.71
N LEU A 43 39.46 13.58 -11.32
CA LEU A 43 39.30 13.78 -12.77
C LEU A 43 37.81 13.82 -13.16
N LEU A 44 37.44 14.96 -13.72
CA LEU A 44 36.22 15.20 -14.49
C LEU A 44 36.18 14.27 -15.71
N ALA A 45 35.10 13.51 -15.85
CA ALA A 45 34.70 12.91 -17.12
C ALA A 45 33.25 13.32 -17.42
N ALA A 46 33.11 14.12 -18.48
CA ALA A 46 31.85 14.64 -18.97
C ALA A 46 30.99 13.49 -19.52
N TYR A 47 29.89 13.18 -18.83
CA TYR A 47 28.81 12.35 -19.37
C TYR A 47 27.79 13.26 -20.07
N ARG A 48 27.81 13.23 -21.42
CA ARG A 48 26.76 13.83 -22.26
C ARG A 48 25.46 13.05 -22.08
N HIS A 49 24.59 13.49 -21.17
CA HIS A 49 23.20 13.05 -21.14
C HIS A 49 22.45 13.65 -22.34
N ARG A 50 21.97 12.77 -23.21
CA ARG A 50 21.04 13.08 -24.29
C ARG A 50 19.69 13.39 -23.64
N GLY A 51 19.41 14.67 -23.40
CA GLY A 51 18.14 15.12 -22.83
C GLY A 51 16.96 14.73 -23.72
N ARG A 52 16.13 13.79 -23.26
CA ARG A 52 14.72 13.75 -23.65
C ARG A 52 14.04 14.90 -22.92
N ARG A 53 13.74 15.97 -23.65
CA ARG A 53 12.83 17.02 -23.18
C ARG A 53 11.45 16.37 -23.08
N CYS A 54 11.01 16.03 -21.87
CA CYS A 54 9.57 16.01 -21.61
C CYS A 54 9.11 17.46 -21.71
N ALA A 55 8.19 17.71 -22.64
CA ALA A 55 7.54 18.99 -22.78
C ALA A 55 6.91 19.37 -21.44
N ARG A 56 7.26 20.57 -20.99
CA ARG A 56 6.79 21.21 -19.78
C ARG A 56 5.46 21.88 -20.13
N THR A 57 4.35 21.17 -19.94
CA THR A 57 3.02 21.81 -19.95
C THR A 57 2.71 22.16 -18.51
N ALA A 58 2.80 23.44 -18.18
CA ALA A 58 2.21 23.97 -16.96
C ALA A 58 0.69 23.84 -17.12
N LEU A 59 0.06 23.04 -16.27
CA LEU A 59 -1.38 23.04 -16.09
C LEU A 59 -1.74 24.31 -15.31
N GLU A 60 -1.85 25.42 -16.03
CA GLU A 60 -2.89 26.40 -15.73
C GLU A 60 -4.21 25.73 -16.17
N PRO A 61 -5.31 25.86 -15.40
CA PRO A 61 -6.61 25.37 -15.84
C PRO A 61 -7.15 26.32 -16.93
N ASP A 62 -6.68 26.14 -18.16
CA ASP A 62 -7.29 26.76 -19.33
C ASP A 62 -8.64 26.09 -19.61
N GLU A 63 -9.72 26.80 -19.29
CA GLU A 63 -11.08 26.49 -19.74
C GLU A 63 -11.23 26.79 -21.24
N ASP A 64 -10.48 26.10 -22.11
CA ASP A 64 -10.63 26.25 -23.56
C ASP A 64 -11.02 24.94 -24.24
N GLY A 65 -12.14 24.99 -24.95
CA GLY A 65 -12.89 23.88 -25.51
C GLY A 65 -12.27 23.27 -26.76
N GLY A 66 -11.05 22.75 -26.65
CA GLY A 66 -10.41 21.94 -27.68
C GLY A 66 -10.78 20.46 -27.52
N SER A 67 -11.54 19.91 -28.47
CA SER A 67 -11.80 18.47 -28.58
C SER A 67 -10.53 17.75 -29.04
N GLU A 68 -9.56 17.64 -28.13
CA GLU A 68 -8.42 16.75 -28.27
C GLU A 68 -8.97 15.33 -28.16
N ALA A 69 -8.70 14.48 -29.15
CA ALA A 69 -9.09 13.08 -29.13
C ALA A 69 -8.40 12.42 -27.92
N SER A 70 -9.09 12.39 -26.79
CA SER A 70 -8.57 11.80 -25.57
C SER A 70 -8.27 10.35 -25.88
N ALA A 71 -7.00 9.97 -25.72
CA ALA A 71 -6.62 8.56 -25.68
C ALA A 71 -7.61 7.89 -24.73
N PRO A 72 -8.20 6.73 -25.10
CA PRO A 72 -9.24 6.10 -24.31
C PRO A 72 -8.72 6.02 -22.89
N SER A 73 -9.32 6.81 -21.99
CA SER A 73 -8.98 6.77 -20.59
C SER A 73 -9.18 5.33 -20.21
N SER A 74 -8.09 4.62 -19.94
CA SER A 74 -8.18 3.22 -19.59
C SER A 74 -8.96 3.18 -18.28
N ALA A 75 -10.27 2.96 -18.37
CA ALA A 75 -11.17 2.95 -17.21
C ALA A 75 -10.77 1.84 -16.23
N CYS A 76 -9.94 0.89 -16.68
CA CYS A 76 -9.38 -0.17 -15.87
C CYS A 76 -8.06 0.27 -15.21
N ILE A 77 -7.94 -0.01 -13.93
CA ILE A 77 -6.68 0.12 -13.21
C ILE A 77 -5.78 -1.04 -13.64
N THR A 78 -4.51 -0.76 -13.94
CA THR A 78 -3.53 -1.80 -14.19
C THR A 78 -3.17 -2.53 -12.89
N PRO A 79 -2.76 -3.80 -12.95
CA PRO A 79 -2.39 -4.58 -11.77
C PRO A 79 -1.03 -4.15 -11.23
N ILE A 80 -0.88 -2.88 -10.87
CA ILE A 80 0.31 -2.25 -10.30
C ILE A 80 -0.08 -1.60 -8.97
N GLY A 81 0.92 -1.43 -8.12
CA GLY A 81 0.78 -0.91 -6.79
C GLY A 81 -0.07 -1.81 -5.89
N PRO A 82 -1.13 -1.29 -5.23
CA PRO A 82 -1.96 -2.09 -4.32
C PRO A 82 -2.62 -3.28 -5.02
N PHE A 83 -2.86 -3.18 -6.33
CA PHE A 83 -3.48 -4.19 -7.17
C PHE A 83 -2.48 -5.19 -7.78
N CYS A 84 -1.20 -5.06 -7.47
CA CYS A 84 -0.20 -5.99 -7.97
C CYS A 84 -0.49 -7.41 -7.44
N PRO A 85 -0.70 -8.42 -8.31
CA PRO A 85 -0.95 -9.80 -7.88
C PRO A 85 0.31 -10.46 -7.29
N TYR A 86 1.46 -9.83 -7.45
CA TYR A 86 2.72 -10.28 -6.87
C TYR A 86 3.02 -9.46 -5.62
N ARG A 87 3.36 -10.17 -4.55
CA ARG A 87 3.77 -9.57 -3.28
C ARG A 87 5.25 -9.85 -3.07
N SER A 88 5.97 -8.84 -2.62
CA SER A 88 7.26 -9.00 -1.98
C SER A 88 7.10 -9.87 -0.73
N SER A 89 8.20 -10.46 -0.29
CA SER A 89 8.27 -11.19 0.98
C SER A 89 7.82 -10.34 2.18
N ALA A 90 8.06 -9.03 2.15
CA ALA A 90 7.62 -8.10 3.19
C ALA A 90 6.09 -7.86 3.18
N CYS A 91 5.45 -8.01 2.02
CA CYS A 91 4.01 -7.80 1.83
C CYS A 91 3.24 -9.12 1.59
N ALA A 92 3.87 -10.27 1.80
CA ALA A 92 3.22 -11.58 1.66
C ALA A 92 2.06 -11.72 2.65
N TRP A 93 1.08 -12.58 2.34
CA TRP A 93 -0.10 -12.81 3.18
C TRP A 93 0.23 -13.33 4.59
N ASP A 94 1.35 -14.02 4.74
CA ASP A 94 1.86 -14.53 6.02
C ASP A 94 2.93 -13.63 6.66
N SER A 95 3.20 -12.47 6.05
CA SER A 95 4.17 -11.49 6.55
C SER A 95 3.72 -10.83 7.86
N GLU A 96 4.69 -10.28 8.58
CA GLU A 96 4.45 -9.48 9.79
C GLU A 96 3.64 -8.20 9.52
N LEU A 97 3.69 -7.69 8.28
CA LEU A 97 2.85 -6.58 7.83
C LEU A 97 1.39 -7.04 7.74
N SER A 98 1.13 -8.15 7.04
CA SER A 98 -0.23 -8.66 6.88
C SER A 98 -0.87 -9.04 8.22
N LYS A 99 -0.11 -9.69 9.11
CA LYS A 99 -0.55 -9.95 10.49
C LYS A 99 -0.85 -8.66 11.25
N GLY A 100 0.04 -7.68 11.18
CA GLY A 100 -0.17 -6.38 11.84
C GLY A 100 -1.41 -5.65 11.35
N MET A 101 -1.70 -5.70 10.05
CA MET A 101 -2.93 -5.12 9.49
C MET A 101 -4.17 -5.93 9.91
N SER A 102 -4.10 -7.25 9.86
CA SER A 102 -5.18 -8.14 10.31
C SER A 102 -5.53 -7.92 11.78
N ASP A 103 -4.51 -7.75 12.64
CA ASP A 103 -4.70 -7.48 14.07
C ASP A 103 -5.37 -6.14 14.32
N LEU A 104 -5.07 -5.11 13.51
CA LEU A 104 -5.74 -3.81 13.58
C LEU A 104 -7.19 -3.87 13.13
N THR A 105 -7.48 -4.61 12.06
CA THR A 105 -8.84 -4.74 11.54
C THR A 105 -9.72 -5.62 12.43
N LYS A 106 -9.15 -6.63 13.10
CA LYS A 106 -9.89 -7.57 13.96
C LYS A 106 -10.64 -6.88 15.09
N ASP A 107 -10.05 -5.84 15.69
CA ASP A 107 -10.64 -5.13 16.83
C ASP A 107 -11.65 -4.04 16.39
N SER A 108 -11.70 -3.70 15.10
CA SER A 108 -12.52 -2.60 14.56
C SER A 108 -14.03 -2.78 14.69
N PRO A 109 -14.64 -3.96 14.44
CA PRO A 109 -16.08 -4.13 14.52
C PRO A 109 -16.61 -3.95 15.95
N GLU A 110 -15.89 -4.48 16.94
CA GLU A 110 -16.23 -4.28 18.35
C GLU A 110 -16.18 -2.80 18.71
N PHE A 111 -15.12 -2.09 18.30
CA PHE A 111 -14.98 -0.66 18.57
C PHE A 111 -16.16 0.14 17.98
N ALA A 112 -16.54 -0.12 16.72
CA ALA A 112 -17.65 0.57 16.07
C ALA A 112 -19.00 0.33 16.79
N VAL A 113 -19.26 -0.92 17.21
CA VAL A 113 -20.47 -1.27 17.97
C VAL A 113 -20.49 -0.54 19.32
N GLU A 114 -19.36 -0.49 20.01
CA GLU A 114 -19.25 0.15 21.32
C GLU A 114 -19.43 1.67 21.22
N MET A 115 -18.78 2.31 20.25
CA MET A 115 -18.98 3.74 19.93
C MET A 115 -20.43 4.05 19.57
N GLY A 116 -21.07 3.24 18.72
CA GLY A 116 -22.47 3.45 18.32
C GLY A 116 -23.44 3.34 19.50
N ARG A 117 -23.21 2.39 20.41
CA ARG A 117 -23.99 2.26 21.64
C ARG A 117 -23.84 3.48 22.55
N MET A 118 -22.61 3.98 22.74
CA MET A 118 -22.38 5.16 23.57
C MET A 118 -22.99 6.42 22.96
N GLN A 119 -22.92 6.57 21.63
CA GLN A 119 -23.58 7.66 20.92
C GLN A 119 -25.10 7.62 21.13
N LEU A 120 -25.70 6.42 21.13
CA LEU A 120 -27.13 6.24 21.42
C LEU A 120 -27.46 6.61 22.88
N ASP A 121 -26.63 6.20 23.85
CA ASP A 121 -26.83 6.55 25.27
C ASP A 121 -26.86 8.08 25.45
N VAL A 122 -25.91 8.79 24.84
CA VAL A 122 -25.85 10.27 24.85
C VAL A 122 -27.10 10.88 24.19
N GLN A 123 -27.55 10.34 23.06
CA GLN A 123 -28.78 10.80 22.40
C GLN A 123 -30.04 10.59 23.26
N MET A 124 -30.05 9.55 24.10
CA MET A 124 -31.13 9.28 25.05
C MET A 124 -30.99 10.09 26.36
N GLY A 125 -30.00 10.98 26.48
CA GLY A 125 -29.73 11.75 27.69
C GLY A 125 -29.21 10.89 28.86
N ARG A 126 -28.68 9.70 28.57
CA ARG A 126 -28.04 8.83 29.56
C ARG A 126 -26.55 9.12 29.59
N GLU A 127 -25.97 9.10 30.79
CA GLU A 127 -24.51 9.15 30.93
C GLU A 127 -23.91 7.80 30.48
N PRO A 128 -22.86 7.81 29.63
CA PRO A 128 -22.16 6.59 29.26
C PRO A 128 -21.57 5.89 30.49
N ASP A 129 -21.60 4.56 30.50
CA ASP A 129 -20.97 3.78 31.58
C ASP A 129 -19.47 4.08 31.68
N ALA A 130 -19.05 4.54 32.86
CA ALA A 130 -17.69 5.02 33.11
C ALA A 130 -16.64 3.90 32.94
N GLN A 131 -16.94 2.69 33.42
CA GLN A 131 -16.04 1.55 33.29
C GLN A 131 -15.83 1.17 31.81
N ARG A 132 -16.92 1.13 31.05
CA ARG A 132 -16.90 0.86 29.61
C ARG A 132 -16.14 1.92 28.82
N MET A 133 -16.31 3.21 29.15
CA MET A 133 -15.54 4.31 28.55
C MET A 133 -14.03 4.14 28.79
N GLY A 134 -13.62 3.79 30.02
CA GLY A 134 -12.22 3.52 30.35
C GLY A 134 -11.64 2.35 29.54
N GLN A 135 -12.36 1.24 29.48
CA GLN A 135 -11.95 0.06 28.69
C GLN A 135 -11.80 0.37 27.20
N LEU A 136 -12.72 1.16 26.64
CA LEU A 136 -12.65 1.54 25.24
C LEU A 136 -11.48 2.48 24.96
N ALA A 137 -11.17 3.40 25.89
CA ALA A 137 -10.00 4.27 25.80
C ALA A 137 -8.70 3.46 25.77
N ASP A 138 -8.57 2.45 26.64
CA ASP A 138 -7.39 1.57 26.68
C ASP A 138 -7.25 0.73 25.40
N LYS A 139 -8.37 0.20 24.87
CA LYS A 139 -8.37 -0.50 23.58
C LYS A 139 -7.94 0.42 22.43
N LEU A 140 -8.47 1.65 22.40
CA LEU A 140 -8.13 2.63 21.36
C LEU A 140 -6.65 3.02 21.41
N GLU A 141 -6.09 3.22 22.61
CA GLU A 141 -4.66 3.49 22.79
C GLU A 141 -3.80 2.34 22.26
N GLN A 142 -4.12 1.09 22.62
CA GLN A 142 -3.39 -0.08 22.14
C GLN A 142 -3.46 -0.22 20.61
N SER A 143 -4.63 -0.02 20.01
CA SER A 143 -4.79 -0.05 18.55
C SER A 143 -4.00 1.06 17.87
N TYR A 144 -4.00 2.27 18.45
CA TYR A 144 -3.22 3.39 17.93
C TYR A 144 -1.71 3.12 18.00
N GLU A 145 -1.21 2.55 19.10
CA GLU A 145 0.20 2.16 19.24
C GLU A 145 0.61 1.11 18.21
N LYS A 146 -0.21 0.07 18.00
CA LYS A 146 0.00 -0.94 16.96
C LYS A 146 0.06 -0.31 15.57
N TRP A 147 -0.88 0.59 15.26
CA TRP A 147 -0.95 1.27 13.97
C TRP A 147 0.26 2.19 13.74
N ASN A 148 0.64 2.98 14.74
CA ASN A 148 1.82 3.84 14.64
C ASN A 148 3.10 3.02 14.45
N GLY A 149 3.25 1.90 15.17
CA GLY A 149 4.35 0.96 14.98
C GLY A 149 4.36 0.33 13.58
N LEU A 150 3.20 0.00 13.02
CA LEU A 150 3.07 -0.48 11.64
C LEU A 150 3.50 0.58 10.63
N MET A 151 3.01 1.81 10.77
CA MET A 151 3.33 2.92 9.88
C MET A 151 4.82 3.28 9.92
N ALA A 152 5.44 3.23 11.10
CA ALA A 152 6.89 3.40 11.25
C ALA A 152 7.67 2.31 10.51
N ARG A 153 7.26 1.04 10.60
CA ARG A 153 7.88 -0.07 9.87
C ARG A 153 7.75 0.10 8.36
N LEU A 154 6.56 0.44 7.86
CA LEU A 154 6.33 0.66 6.43
C LEU A 154 7.19 1.81 5.89
N ARG A 155 7.25 2.93 6.63
CA ARG A 155 8.07 4.11 6.28
C ARG A 155 9.56 3.78 6.19
N LEU A 156 10.07 2.96 7.10
CA LEU A 156 11.49 2.63 7.21
C LEU A 156 11.89 1.38 6.40
N SER A 157 10.92 0.66 5.84
CA SER A 157 11.17 -0.57 5.06
C SER A 157 12.13 -0.31 3.90
N SER A 158 12.96 -1.29 3.57
CA SER A 158 13.74 -1.29 2.32
C SER A 158 12.92 -1.77 1.13
N ASP A 159 11.81 -2.46 1.37
CA ASP A 159 10.96 -3.00 0.34
C ASP A 159 10.12 -1.89 -0.32
N PHE A 160 10.06 -1.90 -1.66
CA PHE A 160 9.34 -0.90 -2.43
C PHE A 160 7.83 -0.93 -2.16
N GLN A 161 7.21 -2.11 -2.20
CA GLN A 161 5.76 -2.25 -1.99
C GLN A 161 5.35 -1.79 -0.59
N SER A 162 6.15 -2.07 0.44
CA SER A 162 5.93 -1.55 1.80
C SER A 162 5.89 -0.01 1.84
N ARG A 163 6.80 0.66 1.11
CA ARG A 163 6.82 2.13 1.04
C ARG A 163 5.65 2.68 0.24
N GLU A 164 5.25 1.98 -0.81
CA GLU A 164 4.07 2.31 -1.58
C GLU A 164 2.80 2.21 -0.74
N TYR A 165 2.62 1.13 0.03
CA TYR A 165 1.54 1.02 1.02
C TYR A 165 1.56 2.17 2.02
N PHE A 166 2.71 2.54 2.56
CA PHE A 166 2.83 3.71 3.44
C PHE A 166 2.29 4.98 2.76
N LYS A 167 2.72 5.25 1.52
CA LYS A 167 2.31 6.43 0.76
C LYS A 167 0.81 6.43 0.45
N LEU A 168 0.28 5.26 0.09
CA LEU A 168 -1.15 5.10 -0.13
C LEU A 168 -1.94 5.35 1.16
N THR A 169 -1.49 4.82 2.30
CA THR A 169 -2.12 5.15 3.59
C THR A 169 -2.02 6.63 3.92
N MET A 170 -0.94 7.32 3.54
CA MET A 170 -0.81 8.77 3.76
C MET A 170 -1.76 9.59 2.90
N SER A 171 -2.03 9.16 1.65
CA SER A 171 -2.97 9.89 0.80
C SER A 171 -4.40 9.81 1.32
N HIS A 172 -4.75 8.78 2.10
CA HIS A 172 -6.06 8.69 2.76
C HIS A 172 -6.25 9.70 3.89
N LEU A 173 -5.17 10.32 4.39
CA LEU A 173 -5.27 11.30 5.47
C LEU A 173 -5.72 12.70 4.98
N ASP A 174 -6.13 12.87 3.72
CA ASP A 174 -6.59 14.14 3.12
C ASP A 174 -5.61 15.30 3.39
N GLY A 175 -4.30 15.00 3.28
CA GLY A 175 -3.22 15.96 3.54
C GLY A 175 -2.87 16.19 5.01
N ARG A 176 -3.59 15.58 5.96
CA ARG A 176 -3.21 15.64 7.39
C ARG A 176 -1.93 14.87 7.64
N SER A 177 -1.10 15.40 8.52
CA SER A 177 0.10 14.68 8.94
C SER A 177 -0.28 13.52 9.88
N MET A 178 0.53 12.46 9.86
CA MET A 178 0.48 11.38 10.86
C MET A 178 0.55 11.90 12.30
N GLU A 179 1.31 12.98 12.50
CA GLU A 179 1.49 13.57 13.81
C GLU A 179 0.20 14.23 14.29
N ASP A 180 -0.52 14.92 13.40
CA ASP A 180 -1.80 15.55 13.73
C ASP A 180 -2.89 14.52 13.99
N LEU A 181 -2.94 13.45 13.19
CA LEU A 181 -3.83 12.33 13.48
C LEU A 181 -3.50 11.71 14.86
N GLY A 182 -2.22 11.55 15.16
CA GLY A 182 -1.77 11.04 16.44
C GLY A 182 -2.19 11.90 17.64
N LYS A 183 -2.06 13.23 17.51
CA LYS A 183 -2.54 14.18 18.52
C LYS A 183 -4.05 14.10 18.69
N MET A 184 -4.79 13.96 17.60
CA MET A 184 -6.26 13.83 17.63
C MET A 184 -6.71 12.56 18.35
N VAL A 185 -6.14 11.40 17.98
CA VAL A 185 -6.47 10.11 18.62
C VAL A 185 -6.13 10.14 20.10
N LYS A 186 -4.95 10.66 20.46
CA LYS A 186 -4.55 10.81 21.86
C LYS A 186 -5.51 11.71 22.64
N TYR A 187 -5.90 12.84 22.07
CA TYR A 187 -6.89 13.71 22.68
C TYR A 187 -8.23 13.01 22.92
N GLN A 188 -8.72 12.21 21.95
CA GLN A 188 -9.95 11.43 22.12
C GLN A 188 -9.82 10.42 23.27
N ILE A 189 -8.71 9.70 23.36
CA ILE A 189 -8.41 8.77 24.47
C ILE A 189 -8.44 9.50 25.82
N ASP A 190 -7.76 10.65 25.90
CA ASP A 190 -7.70 11.44 27.14
C ASP A 190 -9.08 11.99 27.53
N CYS A 191 -9.90 12.42 26.57
CA CYS A 191 -11.30 12.80 26.81
C CYS A 191 -12.11 11.64 27.40
N MET A 192 -11.97 10.45 26.82
CA MET A 192 -12.70 9.27 27.30
C MET A 192 -12.29 8.87 28.71
N ARG A 193 -10.98 8.96 29.03
CA ARG A 193 -10.46 8.74 30.38
C ARG A 193 -10.95 9.78 31.38
N ALA A 194 -11.03 11.05 30.98
CA ALA A 194 -11.57 12.11 31.82
C ALA A 194 -13.05 11.83 32.16
N VAL A 195 -13.87 11.48 31.17
CA VAL A 195 -15.28 11.10 31.39
C VAL A 195 -15.40 9.89 32.31
N ALA A 196 -14.60 8.84 32.08
CA ALA A 196 -14.59 7.62 32.89
C ALA A 196 -14.20 7.87 34.37
N THR A 197 -13.43 8.93 34.64
CA THR A 197 -12.95 9.26 35.99
C THR A 197 -13.70 10.41 36.64
N GLY A 198 -14.70 11.00 35.97
CA GLY A 198 -15.35 12.24 36.41
C GLY A 198 -14.42 13.46 36.42
N GLY A 199 -13.31 13.38 35.68
CA GLY A 199 -12.34 14.45 35.53
C GLY A 199 -12.78 15.51 34.52
N LEU A 200 -12.05 16.62 34.49
CA LEU A 200 -12.23 17.66 33.48
C LEU A 200 -11.67 17.18 32.13
N ILE A 201 -12.44 17.41 31.06
CA ILE A 201 -11.98 17.17 29.69
C ILE A 201 -10.75 18.03 29.42
N PRO A 202 -9.64 17.46 28.91
CA PRO A 202 -8.44 18.24 28.62
C PRO A 202 -8.73 19.31 27.55
N PRO A 203 -7.96 20.42 27.52
CA PRO A 203 -8.09 21.39 26.45
C PRO A 203 -7.66 20.79 25.11
N MET A 204 -8.28 21.25 24.04
CA MET A 204 -7.94 20.86 22.67
C MET A 204 -6.45 21.14 22.35
N PRO A 205 -5.71 20.20 21.73
CA PRO A 205 -4.34 20.44 21.33
C PRO A 205 -4.24 21.59 20.33
N ALA A 206 -3.29 22.50 20.54
CA ALA A 206 -3.09 23.64 19.65
C ALA A 206 -2.67 23.18 18.23
N GLY A 207 -3.28 23.79 17.21
CA GLY A 207 -2.93 23.56 15.80
C GLY A 207 -3.47 22.26 15.18
N VAL A 208 -4.27 21.47 15.91
CA VAL A 208 -4.92 20.28 15.35
C VAL A 208 -6.25 20.68 14.72
N ASP A 209 -6.40 20.40 13.43
CA ASP A 209 -7.68 20.55 12.75
C ASP A 209 -8.64 19.42 13.15
N MET A 210 -9.67 19.79 13.90
CA MET A 210 -10.73 18.90 14.37
C MET A 210 -11.88 18.75 13.38
N THR A 211 -11.78 19.33 12.17
CA THR A 211 -12.77 19.03 11.14
C THR A 211 -12.86 17.51 10.99
N PRO A 212 -14.06 16.92 11.07
CA PRO A 212 -14.19 15.50 10.84
C PRO A 212 -13.60 15.19 9.45
N PRO A 213 -12.96 14.03 9.27
CA PRO A 213 -12.60 13.57 7.94
C PRO A 213 -13.85 13.66 7.05
N LYS A 214 -13.72 14.10 5.79
CA LYS A 214 -14.85 14.20 4.86
C LYS A 214 -15.65 12.88 4.88
N GLU A 215 -16.98 12.99 5.01
CA GLU A 215 -17.89 11.84 4.99
C GLU A 215 -17.57 10.94 3.80
N GLY A 216 -17.38 9.64 4.05
CA GLY A 216 -16.94 8.67 3.05
C GLY A 216 -15.49 8.22 3.16
N LEU A 217 -14.68 8.84 4.04
CA LEU A 217 -13.39 8.25 4.39
C LEU A 217 -13.63 6.95 5.16
N PRO A 218 -13.12 5.80 4.67
CA PRO A 218 -13.15 4.58 5.44
C PRO A 218 -12.53 4.87 6.79
N SER A 219 -13.16 4.40 7.86
CA SER A 219 -12.50 4.34 9.17
C SER A 219 -11.06 3.91 8.94
N ALA A 220 -10.07 4.55 9.54
CA ALA A 220 -8.66 4.20 9.31
C ALA A 220 -8.34 2.70 9.57
N ALA A 221 -9.28 1.97 10.17
CA ALA A 221 -9.26 0.53 10.40
C ALA A 221 -10.04 -0.33 9.37
N ALA A 222 -10.91 0.25 8.54
CA ALA A 222 -11.60 -0.46 7.48
C ALA A 222 -10.61 -0.73 6.34
N ALA A 223 -10.21 -1.99 6.21
CA ALA A 223 -9.44 -2.44 5.06
C ALA A 223 -10.26 -2.13 3.79
N PRO A 224 -9.66 -1.53 2.75
CA PRO A 224 -10.38 -1.31 1.51
C PRO A 224 -10.82 -2.66 0.94
N PRO A 225 -11.93 -2.70 0.18
CA PRO A 225 -12.48 -3.94 -0.35
C PRO A 225 -11.39 -4.71 -1.11
N SER A 226 -11.18 -5.99 -0.75
CA SER A 226 -10.18 -6.80 -1.44
C SER A 226 -10.67 -7.09 -2.86
N MET A 227 -9.90 -6.67 -3.86
CA MET A 227 -10.14 -7.09 -5.24
C MET A 227 -9.86 -8.59 -5.36
N THR A 228 -10.91 -9.38 -5.58
CA THR A 228 -10.81 -10.83 -5.78
C THR A 228 -11.02 -11.23 -7.24
N ALA A 229 -11.61 -10.36 -8.04
CA ALA A 229 -11.86 -10.63 -9.46
C ALA A 229 -10.55 -10.70 -10.25
N GLU A 230 -10.48 -11.62 -11.20
CA GLU A 230 -9.39 -11.66 -12.18
C GLU A 230 -9.63 -10.59 -13.26
N PRO A 231 -8.57 -9.94 -13.78
CA PRO A 231 -8.72 -8.85 -14.75
C PRO A 231 -9.26 -9.29 -16.12
N PHE A 232 -9.14 -10.57 -16.45
CA PHE A 232 -9.50 -11.12 -17.75
C PHE A 232 -10.33 -12.39 -17.60
N ASP A 233 -11.32 -12.55 -18.48
CA ASP A 233 -12.09 -13.77 -18.56
C ASP A 233 -11.29 -14.88 -19.25
N SER A 234 -11.64 -16.15 -19.00
CA SER A 234 -11.03 -17.31 -19.66
C SER A 234 -11.05 -17.23 -21.20
N SER A 235 -12.02 -16.50 -21.78
CA SER A 235 -12.15 -16.26 -23.22
C SER A 235 -10.98 -15.44 -23.80
N ALA A 236 -10.31 -14.61 -23.00
CA ALA A 236 -9.14 -13.82 -23.40
C ALA A 236 -7.97 -14.71 -23.84
N PHE A 237 -7.91 -15.93 -23.32
CA PHE A 237 -6.79 -16.86 -23.47
C PHE A 237 -7.09 -17.97 -24.47
N THR A 238 -7.85 -17.70 -25.52
CA THR A 238 -8.07 -18.66 -26.61
C THR A 238 -6.87 -18.77 -27.54
N ASN A 239 -6.10 -17.69 -27.71
CA ASN A 239 -4.92 -17.64 -28.56
C ASN A 239 -3.64 -17.93 -27.75
N ASP A 240 -2.83 -18.88 -28.21
CA ASP A 240 -1.59 -19.27 -27.54
C ASP A 240 -0.56 -18.13 -27.48
N VAL A 241 -0.53 -17.25 -28.49
CA VAL A 241 0.33 -16.05 -28.48
C VAL A 241 -0.04 -15.12 -27.32
N VAL A 242 -1.33 -14.97 -27.03
CA VAL A 242 -1.80 -14.13 -25.90
C VAL A 242 -1.43 -14.75 -24.57
N LYS A 243 -1.52 -16.09 -24.45
CA LYS A 243 -1.08 -16.81 -23.23
C LYS A 243 0.43 -16.64 -22.99
N GLU A 244 1.23 -16.81 -24.03
CA GLU A 244 2.69 -16.66 -23.95
C GLU A 244 3.09 -15.23 -23.58
N GLU A 245 2.44 -14.23 -24.17
CA GLU A 245 2.67 -12.82 -23.84
C GLU A 245 2.26 -12.50 -22.40
N TYR A 246 1.09 -12.97 -21.96
CA TYR A 246 0.65 -12.82 -20.57
C TYR A 246 1.62 -13.48 -19.59
N ALA A 247 2.06 -14.71 -19.88
CA ALA A 247 3.03 -15.42 -19.05
C ALA A 247 4.38 -14.68 -18.97
N ALA A 248 4.85 -14.13 -20.09
CA ALA A 248 6.06 -13.31 -20.13
C ALA A 248 5.89 -12.03 -19.30
N LEU A 249 4.78 -11.32 -19.44
CA LEU A 249 4.47 -10.12 -18.67
C LEU A 249 4.39 -10.41 -17.16
N CYS A 250 3.75 -11.50 -16.76
CA CYS A 250 3.68 -11.98 -15.39
C CYS A 250 5.08 -12.24 -14.80
N ARG A 251 5.92 -12.95 -15.55
CA ARG A 251 7.29 -13.28 -15.14
C ARG A 251 8.14 -12.02 -14.97
N ASP A 252 8.09 -11.12 -15.94
CA ASP A 252 8.90 -9.91 -15.94
C ASP A 252 8.44 -8.96 -14.81
N HIS A 253 7.14 -8.85 -14.58
CA HIS A 253 6.60 -8.08 -13.46
C HIS A 253 7.04 -8.65 -12.12
N ARG A 254 6.95 -9.98 -11.92
CA ARG A 254 7.46 -10.64 -10.70
C ARG A 254 8.96 -10.38 -10.49
N GLN A 255 9.75 -10.37 -11.56
CA GLN A 255 11.19 -10.06 -11.46
C GLN A 255 11.42 -8.62 -10.98
N VAL A 256 10.64 -7.65 -11.46
CA VAL A 256 10.70 -6.26 -10.97
C VAL A 256 10.30 -6.18 -9.50
N ILE A 257 9.22 -6.85 -9.07
CA ILE A 257 8.83 -6.87 -7.65
C ILE A 257 9.92 -7.48 -6.77
N ASN A 258 10.52 -8.61 -7.17
CA ASN A 258 11.61 -9.24 -6.44
C ASN A 258 12.85 -8.33 -6.32
N MET A 259 13.16 -7.57 -7.37
CA MET A 259 14.23 -6.57 -7.31
C MET A 259 13.89 -5.45 -6.30
N GLY A 260 12.61 -5.06 -6.23
CA GLY A 260 12.08 -4.02 -5.35
C GLY A 260 12.17 -4.32 -3.85
N GLU A 261 12.36 -5.57 -3.44
CA GLU A 261 12.54 -5.94 -2.02
C GLU A 261 13.74 -5.24 -1.37
N SER A 262 14.74 -4.91 -2.20
CA SER A 262 15.99 -4.26 -1.79
C SER A 262 16.05 -2.78 -2.18
N TYR A 263 14.93 -2.17 -2.60
CA TYR A 263 14.87 -0.80 -3.13
C TYR A 263 15.49 0.27 -2.21
N GLY A 264 15.32 0.14 -0.90
CA GLY A 264 15.90 1.04 0.10
C GLY A 264 17.43 1.08 0.07
N ASN A 265 18.06 -0.01 -0.39
CA ASN A 265 19.51 -0.17 -0.49
C ASN A 265 20.08 0.32 -1.83
N PHE A 266 19.22 0.65 -2.79
CA PHE A 266 19.66 1.20 -4.07
C PHE A 266 20.24 2.60 -3.88
N ASP A 267 21.33 2.85 -4.60
CA ASP A 267 21.84 4.19 -4.80
C ASP A 267 20.83 5.03 -5.63
N PRO A 268 20.98 6.36 -5.70
CA PRO A 268 20.04 7.20 -6.44
C PRO A 268 19.85 6.77 -7.91
N LEU A 269 20.92 6.32 -8.59
CA LEU A 269 20.81 5.84 -9.97
C LEU A 269 20.09 4.49 -10.05
N GLY A 270 20.35 3.57 -9.13
CA GLY A 270 19.65 2.29 -9.04
C GLY A 270 18.15 2.47 -8.77
N LYS A 271 17.76 3.46 -7.96
CA LYS A 271 16.34 3.80 -7.74
C LYS A 271 15.67 4.30 -9.00
N ILE A 272 16.32 5.19 -9.75
CA ILE A 272 15.79 5.68 -11.03
C ILE A 272 15.66 4.50 -12.03
N ALA A 273 16.70 3.67 -12.16
CA ALA A 273 16.67 2.52 -13.05
C ALA A 273 15.59 1.49 -12.67
N PHE A 274 15.32 1.31 -11.37
CA PHE A 274 14.21 0.49 -10.89
C PHE A 274 12.85 1.06 -11.31
N LEU A 275 12.64 2.36 -11.07
CA LEU A 275 11.39 3.04 -11.44
C LEU A 275 11.17 3.00 -12.96
N ASP A 276 12.21 3.19 -13.77
CA ASP A 276 12.15 3.04 -15.23
C ASP A 276 11.75 1.62 -15.66
N GLN A 277 12.14 0.59 -14.91
CA GLN A 277 11.72 -0.79 -15.19
C GLN A 277 10.26 -1.03 -14.78
N LEU A 278 9.83 -0.47 -13.66
CA LEU A 278 8.44 -0.54 -13.21
C LEU A 278 7.50 0.17 -14.19
N GLU A 279 7.86 1.37 -14.66
CA GLU A 279 7.08 2.12 -15.67
C GLU A 279 6.96 1.33 -16.98
N LYS A 280 8.03 0.68 -17.46
CA LYS A 280 7.95 -0.20 -18.63
C LYS A 280 7.00 -1.39 -18.44
N ILE A 281 6.89 -1.92 -17.23
CA ILE A 281 5.92 -2.96 -16.92
C ILE A 281 4.50 -2.38 -16.93
N GLU A 282 4.29 -1.17 -16.39
CA GLU A 282 3.01 -0.45 -16.48
C GLU A 282 2.58 -0.22 -17.92
N GLU A 283 3.45 0.31 -18.76
CA GLU A 283 3.16 0.54 -20.18
C GLU A 283 2.76 -0.75 -20.90
N ARG A 284 3.44 -1.87 -20.59
CA ARG A 284 3.10 -3.18 -21.15
C ARG A 284 1.74 -3.68 -20.66
N TRP A 285 1.41 -3.48 -19.39
CA TRP A 285 0.06 -3.76 -18.89
C TRP A 285 -0.98 -2.89 -19.58
N ASP A 286 -0.73 -1.59 -19.76
CA ASP A 286 -1.65 -0.68 -20.45
C ASP A 286 -1.93 -1.12 -21.89
N ILE A 287 -0.89 -1.49 -22.63
CA ILE A 287 -1.03 -2.02 -24.00
C ILE A 287 -1.83 -3.33 -23.99
N PHE A 288 -1.53 -4.23 -23.04
CA PHE A 288 -2.20 -5.52 -22.92
C PHE A 288 -3.70 -5.37 -22.58
N PHE A 289 -4.02 -4.54 -21.57
CA PHE A 289 -5.40 -4.20 -21.18
C PHE A 289 -6.14 -3.48 -22.28
N GLY A 290 -5.51 -2.52 -22.96
CA GLY A 290 -6.10 -1.80 -24.09
C GLY A 290 -6.50 -2.75 -25.21
N ARG A 291 -5.60 -3.68 -25.59
CA ARG A 291 -5.87 -4.66 -26.63
C ARG A 291 -6.98 -5.64 -26.24
N LEU A 292 -6.94 -6.22 -25.03
CA LEU A 292 -7.99 -7.14 -24.59
C LEU A 292 -9.33 -6.44 -24.30
N GLY A 293 -9.29 -5.17 -23.90
CA GLY A 293 -10.46 -4.32 -23.75
C GLY A 293 -11.20 -4.10 -25.07
N LEU A 294 -10.47 -3.86 -26.16
CA LEU A 294 -11.06 -3.76 -27.50
C LEU A 294 -11.69 -5.08 -27.97
N LEU A 295 -11.23 -6.22 -27.46
CA LEU A 295 -11.80 -7.54 -27.72
C LEU A 295 -12.98 -7.90 -26.80
N GLY A 296 -13.35 -7.01 -25.86
CA GLY A 296 -14.41 -7.28 -24.89
C GLY A 296 -14.07 -8.38 -23.87
N ALA A 297 -12.78 -8.68 -23.66
CA ALA A 297 -12.31 -9.78 -22.83
C ALA A 297 -11.91 -9.36 -21.40
N LEU A 298 -12.21 -8.11 -21.03
CA LEU A 298 -12.01 -7.59 -19.67
C LEU A 298 -13.18 -8.00 -18.78
N SER A 299 -12.88 -8.55 -17.61
CA SER A 299 -13.90 -8.91 -16.63
C SER A 299 -14.68 -7.66 -16.18
N PRO A 300 -16.03 -7.66 -16.26
CA PRO A 300 -16.84 -6.56 -15.75
C PRO A 300 -16.74 -6.44 -14.22
N GLU A 301 -16.62 -7.56 -13.52
CA GLU A 301 -16.48 -7.62 -12.07
C GLU A 301 -15.18 -6.94 -11.61
N TYR A 302 -14.08 -7.15 -12.35
CA TYR A 302 -12.81 -6.49 -12.05
C TYR A 302 -12.91 -4.96 -12.19
N LYS A 303 -13.65 -4.47 -13.19
CA LYS A 303 -13.85 -3.03 -13.38
C LYS A 303 -14.66 -2.43 -12.24
N GLU A 304 -15.76 -3.07 -11.87
CA GLU A 304 -16.62 -2.63 -10.77
C GLU A 304 -15.85 -2.61 -9.44
N GLN A 305 -15.11 -3.69 -9.12
CA GLN A 305 -14.27 -3.74 -7.92
C GLN A 305 -13.15 -2.68 -7.92
N SER A 306 -12.58 -2.39 -9.09
CA SER A 306 -11.55 -1.34 -9.25
C SER A 306 -12.12 0.04 -8.95
N GLU A 307 -13.30 0.35 -9.50
CA GLU A 307 -13.99 1.62 -9.32
C GLU A 307 -14.48 1.80 -7.88
N GLU A 308 -15.05 0.75 -7.27
CA GLU A 308 -15.48 0.77 -5.87
C GLU A 308 -14.28 0.99 -4.94
N PHE A 309 -13.18 0.29 -5.18
CA PHE A 309 -11.96 0.46 -4.40
C PHE A 309 -11.45 1.90 -4.51
N LEU A 310 -11.31 2.45 -5.72
CA LEU A 310 -10.88 3.83 -5.93
C LEU A 310 -11.81 4.85 -5.27
N SER A 311 -13.12 4.67 -5.44
CA SER A 311 -14.15 5.51 -4.83
C SER A 311 -14.07 5.48 -3.31
N SER A 312 -13.84 4.29 -2.72
CA SER A 312 -13.65 4.14 -1.27
C SER A 312 -12.41 4.89 -0.74
N MET A 313 -11.41 5.11 -1.59
CA MET A 313 -10.23 5.91 -1.24
C MET A 313 -10.38 7.39 -1.57
N GLY A 314 -11.50 7.81 -2.18
CA GLY A 314 -11.67 9.16 -2.72
C GLY A 314 -10.70 9.46 -3.87
N LEU A 315 -10.23 8.44 -4.59
CA LEU A 315 -9.29 8.56 -5.69
C LEU A 315 -9.95 8.20 -7.02
N SER A 316 -9.45 8.76 -8.11
CA SER A 316 -9.72 8.32 -9.47
C SER A 316 -8.54 7.50 -10.02
N GLY A 317 -8.75 6.76 -11.11
CA GLY A 317 -7.66 6.02 -11.76
C GLY A 317 -6.53 6.94 -12.25
N SER A 318 -6.85 8.14 -12.71
CA SER A 318 -5.85 9.14 -13.10
C SER A 318 -5.09 9.72 -11.90
N GLN A 319 -5.77 9.95 -10.76
CA GLN A 319 -5.13 10.38 -9.53
C GLN A 319 -4.19 9.31 -8.96
N LEU A 320 -4.58 8.03 -9.00
CA LEU A 320 -3.72 6.94 -8.57
C LEU A 320 -2.44 6.85 -9.42
N ARG A 321 -2.59 6.91 -10.75
CA ARG A 321 -1.43 6.92 -11.67
C ARG A 321 -0.53 8.14 -11.44
N TRP A 322 -1.12 9.30 -11.21
CA TRP A 322 -0.38 10.50 -10.84
C TRP A 322 0.38 10.31 -9.53
N LEU A 323 -0.25 9.69 -8.52
CA LEU A 323 0.36 9.40 -7.23
C LEU A 323 1.52 8.41 -7.35
N HIS A 324 1.41 7.40 -8.21
CA HIS A 324 2.52 6.49 -8.50
C HIS A 324 3.71 7.24 -9.15
N LYS A 325 3.44 8.14 -10.09
CA LYS A 325 4.48 8.92 -10.76
C LYS A 325 5.11 9.93 -9.79
N GLU A 326 4.33 10.86 -9.25
CA GLU A 326 4.87 11.96 -8.43
C GLU A 326 5.23 11.51 -7.00
N GLY A 327 4.39 10.68 -6.37
CA GLY A 327 4.50 10.35 -4.94
C GLY A 327 5.61 9.36 -4.57
N LEU A 328 6.04 8.52 -5.51
CA LEU A 328 7.12 7.52 -5.31
C LEU A 328 8.52 8.07 -5.68
N GLY A 329 8.59 9.32 -6.16
CA GLY A 329 9.85 10.03 -6.33
C GLY A 329 10.36 10.17 -7.76
N PHE A 330 9.51 10.18 -8.80
CA PHE A 330 9.96 10.62 -10.14
C PHE A 330 10.47 12.06 -10.13
N ARG A 331 9.92 12.92 -9.26
CA ARG A 331 10.60 14.14 -8.84
C ARG A 331 11.62 13.79 -7.77
N VAL A 332 12.74 13.26 -8.24
CA VAL A 332 13.98 13.21 -7.48
C VAL A 332 14.09 14.54 -6.72
N GLN A 333 14.12 14.46 -5.39
CA GLN A 333 14.73 15.50 -4.57
C GLN A 333 16.21 15.57 -4.99
N VAL A 334 16.47 16.23 -6.13
CA VAL A 334 17.76 16.83 -6.48
C VAL A 334 17.82 18.22 -5.85
N GLN A 335 17.25 18.35 -4.65
CA GLN A 335 17.64 19.39 -3.71
C GLN A 335 18.25 18.61 -2.57
N GLY A 336 19.59 18.63 -2.54
CA GLY A 336 20.38 18.08 -1.45
C GLY A 336 20.15 18.81 -0.14
#